data_AF-A0AAW6YPJ2-F1
#
_entry.id   AF-A0AAW6YPJ2-F1
#
_cell.length_a   1.000
_cell.length_b   1.000
_cell.length_c   1.000
_cell.angle_alpha   90.00
_cell.angle_beta   90.00
_cell.angle_gamma   90.00
#
_symmetry.space_group_name_H-M   'P 1'
#
loop_
_entity.id
_entity.type
_entity.pdbx_description
1 polymer ?
#
loop_
_entity_poly.entity_id
_entity_poly.type
_entity_poly.pdbx_seq_one_letter_code
_entity_poly.pdbx_strand_id
1 'polypeptide(L)' 'VDPKYTSQTCPKCGNIEKANRNKKLHTFKCKNCQYQSNDDRIGAMNLHRKGIKHISVVTTGV' A
#
# COMPACT_ATOMS: atom_id res chain seq x y z
N VAL A 1 -11.14 -7.08 -5.06
CA VAL A 1 -9.81 -6.57 -4.64
C VAL A 1 -9.58 -6.98 -3.19
N ASP A 2 -8.50 -7.70 -2.86
CA ASP A 2 -8.20 -8.04 -1.44
C ASP A 2 -7.56 -6.83 -0.73
N PRO A 3 -8.19 -6.25 0.31
CA PRO A 3 -7.69 -5.09 1.04
C PRO A 3 -6.58 -5.43 2.05
N LYS A 4 -6.29 -6.72 2.31
CA LYS A 4 -5.27 -7.11 3.28
C LYS A 4 -3.90 -6.54 2.91
N TYR A 5 -3.16 -6.12 3.95
CA TYR A 5 -1.78 -5.60 3.91
C TYR A 5 -1.54 -4.33 3.08
N THR A 6 -2.61 -3.67 2.59
CA THR A 6 -2.52 -2.41 1.82
C THR A 6 -1.88 -1.28 2.63
N SER A 7 -2.11 -1.21 3.94
CA SER A 7 -1.49 -0.21 4.82
C SER A 7 -0.10 -0.61 5.34
N GLN A 8 0.42 -1.79 4.97
CA GLN A 8 1.75 -2.29 5.36
C GLN A 8 2.74 -2.30 4.19
N THR A 9 2.24 -2.17 2.97
CA THR A 9 3.01 -2.19 1.72
C THR A 9 3.58 -0.80 1.43
N CYS A 10 4.90 -0.69 1.33
CA CYS A 10 5.53 0.57 0.92
C CYS A 10 5.22 0.86 -0.56
N PRO A 11 4.66 2.04 -0.91
CA PRO A 11 4.40 2.40 -2.30
C PRO A 11 5.68 2.69 -3.09
N LYS A 12 6.80 3.01 -2.42
CA LYS A 12 8.07 3.31 -3.08
C LYS A 12 8.89 2.06 -3.42
N CYS A 13 9.08 1.16 -2.46
CA CYS A 13 9.95 0.00 -2.64
C CYS A 13 9.21 -1.35 -2.66
N GLY A 14 7.90 -1.38 -2.41
CA GLY A 14 7.12 -2.61 -2.39
C GLY A 14 7.26 -3.46 -1.13
N ASN A 15 8.18 -3.14 -0.20
CA ASN A 15 8.36 -3.91 1.03
C ASN A 15 7.07 -3.97 1.86
N ILE A 16 6.68 -5.18 2.30
CA ILE A 16 5.50 -5.44 3.12
C ILE A 16 5.94 -5.89 4.50
N GLU A 17 5.69 -5.06 5.51
CA GLU A 17 6.09 -5.38 6.88
C GLU A 17 5.12 -4.75 7.87
N LYS A 18 4.73 -5.50 8.90
CA LYS A 18 3.82 -5.00 9.95
C LYS A 18 4.44 -3.82 10.70
N ALA A 19 5.76 -3.84 10.92
CA ALA A 19 6.50 -2.77 11.58
C ALA A 19 6.56 -1.48 10.75
N ASN A 20 6.20 -1.51 9.46
CA ASN A 20 6.09 -0.29 8.66
C ASN A 20 4.93 0.60 9.12
N ARG A 21 3.94 0.06 9.85
CA ARG A 21 2.72 0.76 10.26
C ARG A 21 2.60 0.82 11.78
N ASN A 22 2.35 2.02 12.31
CA ASN A 22 1.90 2.22 13.68
C ASN A 22 0.43 2.68 13.70
N LYS A 23 -0.48 1.74 13.97
CA LYS A 23 -1.93 1.98 14.05
C LYS A 23 -2.33 2.98 15.13
N LYS A 24 -1.60 3.03 16.25
CA LYS A 24 -1.96 3.91 17.38
C LYS A 24 -1.66 5.37 17.08
N LEU A 25 -0.64 5.62 16.26
CA LEU A 25 -0.20 6.97 15.90
C LEU A 25 -0.62 7.38 14.49
N HIS A 26 -1.31 6.51 13.74
CA HIS A 26 -1.65 6.72 12.33
C HIS A 26 -0.44 7.09 11.46
N THR A 27 0.70 6.45 11.73
CA THR A 27 1.96 6.70 11.01
C THR A 27 2.44 5.47 10.25
N PHE A 28 3.08 5.73 9.12
CA PHE A 28 3.78 4.75 8.32
C PHE A 28 5.24 5.18 8.14
N LYS A 29 6.17 4.26 8.40
CA LYS A 29 7.60 4.40 8.12
C LYS A 29 8.14 3.10 7.57
N CYS A 30 8.50 3.08 6.29
CA CYS A 30 9.10 1.91 5.68
C CYS A 30 10.46 1.61 6.32
N LYS A 31 10.64 0.39 6.83
CA LYS A 31 11.92 -0.06 7.40
C LYS A 31 13.01 -0.28 6.35
N ASN A 32 12.62 -0.54 5.09
CA ASN A 32 13.56 -0.79 3.98
C ASN A 32 14.09 0.52 3.37
N CYS A 33 13.20 1.41 2.90
CA CYS A 33 13.59 2.64 2.20
C CYS A 33 13.38 3.93 2.99
N GLN A 34 13.00 3.83 4.26
CA GLN A 34 12.78 4.96 5.18
C GLN A 34 11.66 5.95 4.76
N TYR A 35 10.88 5.63 3.73
CA TYR A 35 9.74 6.43 3.30
C TYR A 35 8.69 6.57 4.41
N GLN A 36 8.23 7.80 4.65
CA GLN A 36 7.29 8.14 5.72
C GLN A 36 6.03 8.83 5.17
N SER A 37 4.89 8.52 5.77
CA SER A 37 3.58 9.09 5.45
C SER A 37 2.59 8.74 6.56
N ASN A 38 1.37 9.28 6.52
CA ASN A 38 0.24 8.74 7.27
C ASN A 38 -0.17 7.35 6.72
N ASP A 39 -0.56 6.42 7.59
CA ASP A 39 -0.87 5.03 7.23
C ASP A 39 -2.19 4.85 6.46
N ASP A 40 -3.19 5.69 6.74
CA ASP A 40 -4.46 5.72 5.99
C ASP A 40 -4.23 6.20 4.55
N ARG A 41 -3.39 7.23 4.36
CA ARG A 41 -2.95 7.67 3.03
C ARG A 41 -2.26 6.55 2.25
N ILE A 42 -1.41 5.75 2.91
CA ILE A 42 -0.75 4.59 2.29
C ILE A 42 -1.75 3.51 1.91
N GLY A 43 -2.73 3.26 2.79
CA GLY A 43 -3.84 2.35 2.49
C GLY A 43 -4.60 2.76 1.23
N ALA A 44 -5.00 4.03 1.14
CA ALA A 44 -5.73 4.58 -0.01
C ALA A 44 -4.91 4.48 -1.31
N MET A 45 -3.62 4.84 -1.28
CA MET A 45 -2.73 4.72 -2.43
C MET A 45 -2.62 3.29 -2.95
N ASN A 46 -2.41 2.33 -2.04
CA ASN A 46 -2.27 0.94 -2.42
C ASN A 46 -3.59 0.35 -2.93
N LEU A 47 -4.73 0.74 -2.35
CA LEU A 47 -6.04 0.33 -2.84
C LEU A 47 -6.32 0.88 -4.25
N HIS A 48 -6.06 2.18 -4.47
CA HIS A 48 -6.21 2.80 -5.79
C HIS A 48 -5.36 2.10 -6.85
N ARG A 49 -4.08 1.83 -6.55
CA ARG A 49 -3.19 1.10 -7.45
C ARG A 49 -3.68 -0.32 -7.76
N LYS A 50 -4.21 -1.04 -6.75
CA LYS A 50 -4.82 -2.36 -6.97
C LYS A 50 -6.07 -2.26 -7.84
N GLY A 51 -6.89 -1.22 -7.66
CA GLY A 51 -8.07 -0.95 -8.48
C GLY A 51 -7.72 -0.74 -9.96
N ILE A 52 -6.74 0.13 -10.25
CA ILE A 52 -6.23 0.33 -11.60
C ILE A 52 -5.71 -0.99 -12.18
N LYS A 53 -4.86 -1.72 -11.46
CA LYS A 53 -4.33 -3.01 -11.94
C LYS A 53 -5.45 -3.99 -12.28
N HIS A 54 -6.51 -4.06 -11.46
CA HIS A 54 -7.63 -4.94 -11.71
C HIS A 54 -8.39 -4.55 -12.98
N ILE A 55 -8.65 -3.26 -13.18
CA ILE A 55 -9.28 -2.73 -14.40
C ILE A 55 -8.39 -3.02 -15.61
N SER A 56 -7.09 -2.72 -15.55
CA SER A 56 -6.15 -2.98 -16.63
C SER A 56 -6.19 -4.44 -17.07
N VAL A 57 -6.10 -5.39 -16.13
CA VAL A 57 -6.16 -6.84 -16.43
C VAL A 57 -7.49 -7.21 -17.10
N VAL A 58 -8.62 -6.67 -16.63
CA VAL A 58 -9.93 -6.92 -17.23
C VAL A 58 -10.03 -6.34 -18.65
N THR A 59 -9.34 -5.23 -18.92
CA THR A 59 -9.44 -4.52 -20.21
C THR A 59 -8.45 -5.04 -21.26
N THR A 60 -7.31 -5.63 -20.85
CA THR A 60 -6.29 -6.20 -21.76
C THR A 60 -6.46 -7.69 -22.05
N GLY A 61 -7.47 -8.35 -21.49
CA GLY A 61 -7.84 -9.71 -21.87
C GLY A 61 -8.59 -9.73 -23.20
N VAL A 62 -7.87 -9.46 -24.29
CA VAL A 62 -8.24 -9.86 -25.66
C VAL A 62 -7.53 -11.17 -26.01
#